data_AF-A0A7X9HSQ7-F1
#
_entry.id   AF-A0A7X9HSQ7-F1
#
_cell.length_a   1.000
_cell.length_b   1.000
_cell.length_c   1.000
_cell.angle_alpha   90.00
_cell.angle_beta   90.00
_cell.angle_gamma   90.00
#
_symmetry.space_group_name_H-M   'P 1'
#
loop_
_entity.id
_entity.type
_entity.pdbx_description
1 polymer ?
#
loop_
_entity_poly.entity_id
_entity_poly.type
_entity_poly.pdbx_seq_one_letter_code
_entity_poly.pdbx_strand_id
1 'polypeptide(L)'
;MNKKNGFTLIEMMIVVVVISILSGVVVSVLNQGKQRDRAKDSVSLANLEKVVSAIESYFYSEGTYPTIESTDNGNPLNNSSNIVLDQYVQIWPEGFVYIYDNSSNQFAVYVKRISNDNYYKFSSTSGEIQECYGSTLEIQERVSACDVVTN
;
A
#
# COMPACT_ATOMS: atom_id res chain seq x y z
N MET A 1 46.04 35.99 30.53
CA MET A 1 46.29 36.25 29.09
C MET A 1 45.70 35.09 28.28
N ASN A 2 44.59 35.32 27.59
CA ASN A 2 43.94 34.29 26.78
C ASN A 2 44.52 34.31 25.36
N LYS A 3 45.35 33.32 25.02
CA LYS A 3 45.77 33.06 23.64
C LYS A 3 44.55 32.60 22.85
N LYS A 4 44.05 33.43 21.94
CA LYS A 4 43.09 33.00 20.93
C LYS A 4 43.87 32.28 19.83
N ASN A 5 43.81 30.95 19.82
CA ASN A 5 44.33 30.14 18.72
C ASN A 5 43.33 30.26 17.56
N GLY A 6 43.76 30.86 16.44
CA GLY A 6 42.98 30.93 15.21
C GLY A 6 43.20 29.69 14.34
N PHE A 7 42.16 29.27 13.62
CA PHE A 7 42.26 28.23 12.59
C PHE A 7 43.16 28.68 11.44
N THR A 8 43.93 27.76 10.88
CA THR A 8 44.79 28.03 9.72
C THR A 8 43.99 27.88 8.42
N LEU A 9 44.32 28.68 7.40
CA LEU A 9 43.64 28.61 6.09
C LEU A 9 43.76 27.23 5.43
N ILE A 10 44.90 26.58 5.61
CA ILE A 10 45.16 25.24 5.05
C ILE A 10 44.27 24.17 5.68
N GLU A 11 43.92 24.35 6.96
CA GLU A 11 43.08 23.43 7.73
C GLU A 11 41.64 23.48 7.23
N MET A 12 41.13 24.65 6.89
CA MET A 12 39.82 24.77 6.24
C MET A 12 39.83 24.29 4.78
N MET A 13 40.96 24.43 4.06
CA MET A 13 41.09 23.92 2.69
C MET A 13 41.05 22.39 2.61
N ILE A 14 41.75 21.69 3.50
CA ILE A 14 41.72 20.23 3.54
C ILE A 14 40.31 19.72 3.91
N VAL A 15 39.62 20.39 4.82
CA VAL A 15 38.28 19.97 5.26
C VAL A 15 37.27 20.02 4.13
N VAL A 16 37.22 21.09 3.33
CA VAL A 16 36.29 21.17 2.20
C VAL A 16 36.62 20.16 1.09
N VAL A 17 37.89 19.81 0.92
CA VAL A 17 38.32 18.75 -0.01
C VAL A 17 37.89 17.37 0.47
N VAL A 18 38.00 17.08 1.77
CA VAL A 18 37.56 15.79 2.31
C VAL A 18 36.04 15.68 2.30
N ILE A 19 35.32 16.75 2.66
CA ILE A 19 33.84 16.77 2.63
C ILE A 19 33.32 16.59 1.19
N SER A 20 33.97 17.18 0.19
CA SER A 20 33.54 17.03 -1.20
C SER A 20 33.65 15.59 -1.69
N ILE A 21 34.74 14.90 -1.38
CA ILE A 21 34.94 13.49 -1.73
C ILE A 21 33.91 12.59 -1.02
N LEU A 22 33.72 12.78 0.29
CA LEU A 22 32.77 11.99 1.07
C LEU A 22 31.32 12.24 0.64
N SER A 23 30.97 13.48 0.27
CA SER A 23 29.61 13.84 -0.15
C SER A 23 29.18 13.10 -1.42
N GLY A 24 30.10 12.82 -2.35
CA GLY A 24 29.81 12.08 -3.57
C GLY A 24 29.42 10.61 -3.33
N VAL A 25 30.01 9.96 -2.32
CA VAL A 25 29.72 8.56 -1.98
C VAL A 25 28.38 8.41 -1.27
N VAL A 26 28.00 9.36 -0.42
CA VAL A 26 26.73 9.28 0.33
C VAL A 26 25.52 9.35 -0.61
N VAL A 27 25.59 10.17 -1.65
CA VAL A 27 24.47 10.33 -2.61
C VAL A 27 24.27 9.08 -3.47
N SER A 28 25.33 8.34 -3.79
CA SER A 28 25.22 7.13 -4.62
C SER A 28 24.62 5.93 -3.87
N VAL A 29 24.76 5.88 -2.54
CA VAL A 29 24.23 4.80 -1.70
C VAL A 29 22.75 5.02 -1.35
N LEU A 30 22.30 6.27 -1.28
CA LEU A 30 20.91 6.61 -0.99
C LEU A 30 20.06 6.49 -2.26
N ASN A 31 19.54 5.29 -2.53
CA ASN A 31 18.47 5.14 -3.52
C ASN A 31 17.14 5.66 -2.94
N GLN A 32 16.98 6.99 -2.94
CA GLN A 32 15.82 7.69 -2.39
C GLN A 32 14.51 7.25 -3.05
N GLY A 33 14.55 6.86 -4.33
CA GLY A 33 13.39 6.34 -5.05
C GLY A 33 12.87 5.05 -4.42
N LYS A 34 13.72 4.02 -4.34
CA LYS A 34 13.35 2.72 -3.77
C LYS A 34 12.86 2.82 -2.31
N GLN A 35 13.44 3.71 -1.51
CA GLN A 35 12.99 3.91 -0.13
C GLN A 35 11.60 4.56 -0.05
N ARG A 36 11.33 5.54 -0.92
CA ARG A 36 9.99 6.16 -1.01
C ARG A 36 8.93 5.17 -1.47
N ASP A 37 9.24 4.33 -2.45
CA ASP A 37 8.29 3.33 -2.95
C ASP A 37 7.94 2.30 -1.87
N ARG A 38 8.92 1.84 -1.09
CA ARG A 38 8.67 0.96 0.07
C ARG A 38 7.82 1.64 1.15
N ALA A 39 8.04 2.93 1.40
CA ALA A 39 7.23 3.67 2.36
C ALA A 39 5.77 3.77 1.88
N LYS A 40 5.54 4.00 0.59
CA LYS A 40 4.18 4.00 0.02
C LYS A 40 3.53 2.62 0.09
N ASP A 41 4.27 1.54 -0.18
CA ASP A 41 3.75 0.17 -0.04
C ASP A 41 3.28 -0.10 1.39
N SER A 42 4.05 0.32 2.39
CA SER A 42 3.68 0.20 3.81
C SER A 42 2.41 0.99 4.14
N VAL A 43 2.24 2.18 3.56
CA VAL A 43 1.00 2.97 3.70
C VAL A 43 -0.18 2.27 3.03
N SER A 44 0.01 1.72 1.83
CA SER A 44 -1.03 0.95 1.14
C SER A 44 -1.46 -0.27 1.95
N LEU A 45 -0.51 -0.99 2.56
CA LEU A 45 -0.82 -2.12 3.44
C LEU A 45 -1.65 -1.69 4.66
N ALA A 46 -1.25 -0.62 5.35
CA ALA A 46 -2.00 -0.10 6.49
C ALA A 46 -3.41 0.42 6.10
N ASN A 47 -3.54 0.98 4.89
CA ASN A 47 -4.84 1.39 4.37
C ASN A 47 -5.71 0.17 4.00
N LEU A 48 -5.11 -0.91 3.49
CA LEU A 48 -5.81 -2.17 3.23
C LEU A 48 -6.43 -2.73 4.51
N GLU A 49 -5.66 -2.81 5.60
CA GLU A 49 -6.13 -3.27 6.91
C GLU A 49 -7.33 -2.44 7.41
N LYS A 50 -7.26 -1.11 7.27
CA LYS A 50 -8.35 -0.20 7.69
C LYS A 50 -9.61 -0.41 6.86
N VAL A 51 -9.48 -0.52 5.54
CA VAL A 51 -10.61 -0.73 4.64
C VAL A 51 -11.27 -2.08 4.92
N VAL A 52 -10.46 -3.14 5.08
CA VAL A 52 -10.95 -4.47 5.44
C VAL A 52 -11.73 -4.42 6.76
N SER A 53 -11.14 -3.84 7.81
CA SER A 53 -11.80 -3.74 9.11
C SER A 53 -13.12 -2.95 9.04
N ALA A 54 -13.19 -1.91 8.20
CA ALA A 54 -14.41 -1.15 7.98
C ALA A 54 -15.49 -1.96 7.24
N ILE A 55 -15.10 -2.74 6.21
CA ILE A 55 -16.01 -3.64 5.49
C ILE A 55 -16.52 -4.76 6.40
N GLU A 56 -15.66 -5.32 7.25
CA GLU A 56 -16.09 -6.31 8.24
C GLU A 56 -17.07 -5.69 9.25
N SER A 57 -16.81 -4.47 9.71
CA SER A 57 -17.72 -3.73 10.59
C SER A 57 -19.10 -3.48 9.95
N TYR A 58 -19.11 -3.21 8.64
CA TYR A 58 -20.35 -3.14 7.85
C TYR A 58 -21.08 -4.49 7.86
N PHE A 59 -20.39 -5.59 7.61
CA PHE A 59 -20.98 -6.94 7.66
C PHE A 59 -21.56 -7.28 9.04
N TYR A 60 -20.87 -6.92 10.13
CA TYR A 60 -21.38 -7.14 11.49
C TYR A 60 -22.69 -6.38 11.78
N SER A 61 -22.93 -5.26 11.11
CA SER A 61 -24.11 -4.41 11.34
C SER A 61 -25.25 -4.71 10.36
N GLU A 62 -24.93 -4.88 9.08
CA GLU A 62 -25.91 -5.05 8.00
C GLU A 62 -26.15 -6.53 7.62
N GLY A 63 -25.30 -7.44 8.10
CA GLY A 63 -25.40 -8.89 7.85
C GLY A 63 -25.01 -9.34 6.44
N THR A 64 -24.61 -8.42 5.57
CA THR A 64 -24.15 -8.71 4.20
C THR A 64 -22.93 -7.85 3.87
N TYR A 65 -22.08 -8.29 2.93
CA TYR A 65 -21.00 -7.45 2.44
C TYR A 65 -21.52 -6.45 1.41
N PRO A 66 -20.83 -5.30 1.22
CA PRO A 66 -21.20 -4.34 0.19
C PRO A 66 -21.30 -4.99 -1.18
N THR A 67 -22.41 -4.76 -1.86
CA THR A 67 -22.60 -5.29 -3.21
C THR A 67 -21.91 -4.39 -4.22
N ILE A 68 -21.54 -4.91 -5.38
CA ILE A 68 -20.91 -4.12 -6.44
C ILE A 68 -21.58 -4.39 -7.77
N GLU A 69 -21.82 -3.34 -8.55
CA GLU A 69 -22.29 -3.45 -9.92
C GLU A 69 -21.11 -3.59 -10.89
N SER A 70 -21.34 -4.19 -12.05
CA SER A 70 -20.32 -4.42 -13.09
C SER A 70 -19.58 -3.15 -13.52
N THR A 71 -20.21 -1.98 -13.34
CA THR A 71 -19.73 -0.66 -13.75
C THR A 71 -18.92 0.08 -12.70
N ASP A 72 -18.82 -0.44 -11.48
CA ASP A 72 -18.27 0.31 -10.34
C ASP A 72 -16.75 0.31 -10.25
N ASN A 73 -16.06 -0.30 -11.23
CA ASN A 73 -14.59 -0.37 -11.30
C ASN A 73 -13.91 -0.91 -10.02
N GLY A 74 -14.63 -1.69 -9.21
CA GLY A 74 -14.11 -2.18 -7.94
C GLY A 74 -14.17 -1.17 -6.78
N ASN A 75 -15.04 -0.16 -6.83
CA ASN A 75 -15.31 0.72 -5.69
C ASN A 75 -16.77 0.52 -5.22
N PRO A 76 -17.00 -0.09 -4.04
CA PRO A 76 -18.34 -0.38 -3.55
C PRO A 76 -19.12 0.88 -3.12
N LEU A 77 -18.45 2.04 -2.96
CA LEU A 77 -19.12 3.31 -2.66
C LEU A 77 -19.90 3.86 -3.86
N ASN A 78 -19.62 3.40 -5.07
CA ASN A 78 -20.33 3.84 -6.27
C ASN A 78 -21.72 3.20 -6.41
N ASN A 79 -21.96 2.09 -5.72
CA ASN A 79 -23.23 1.40 -5.73
C ASN A 79 -24.22 2.07 -4.77
N SER A 80 -25.25 2.70 -5.33
CA SER A 80 -26.29 3.40 -4.56
C SER A 80 -27.16 2.47 -3.69
N SER A 81 -27.07 1.15 -3.90
CA SER A 81 -27.75 0.15 -3.05
C SER A 81 -27.07 -0.02 -1.68
N ASN A 82 -25.81 0.39 -1.53
CA ASN A 82 -25.06 0.32 -0.28
C ASN A 82 -25.31 1.57 0.59
N ILE A 83 -26.57 1.77 1.00
CA ILE A 83 -27.10 3.05 1.52
C ILE A 83 -26.35 3.59 2.77
N VAL A 84 -25.74 2.72 3.57
CA VAL A 84 -25.05 3.10 4.82
C VAL A 84 -23.54 2.87 4.79
N LEU A 85 -22.98 2.44 3.66
CA LEU A 85 -21.55 2.13 3.57
C LEU A 85 -20.66 3.34 3.81
N ASP A 86 -21.13 4.54 3.46
CA ASP A 86 -20.47 5.82 3.68
C ASP A 86 -20.21 6.13 5.17
N GLN A 87 -20.97 5.53 6.08
CA GLN A 87 -20.77 5.64 7.53
C GLN A 87 -19.55 4.84 8.01
N TYR A 88 -19.18 3.77 7.30
CA TYR A 88 -18.05 2.89 7.65
C TYR A 88 -16.80 3.24 6.84
N VAL A 89 -16.97 3.53 5.55
CA VAL A 89 -15.89 3.89 4.63
C VAL A 89 -16.26 5.19 3.91
N GLN A 90 -15.73 6.31 4.38
CA GLN A 90 -16.05 7.62 3.81
C GLN A 90 -15.40 7.85 2.44
N ILE A 91 -14.21 7.30 2.23
CA ILE A 91 -13.43 7.49 1.00
C ILE A 91 -12.79 6.16 0.63
N TRP A 92 -13.02 5.72 -0.61
CA TRP A 92 -12.32 4.56 -1.16
C TRP A 92 -10.92 4.98 -1.63
N PRO A 93 -9.84 4.37 -1.11
CA PRO A 93 -8.49 4.74 -1.49
C PRO A 93 -8.20 4.41 -2.96
N GLU A 94 -7.48 5.29 -3.64
CA GLU A 94 -7.10 5.10 -5.05
C GLU A 94 -6.21 3.86 -5.24
N GLY A 95 -6.44 3.14 -6.33
CA GLY A 95 -5.67 1.93 -6.68
C GLY A 95 -6.09 0.66 -5.92
N PHE A 96 -7.05 0.77 -5.00
CA PHE A 96 -7.68 -0.38 -4.37
C PHE A 96 -8.86 -0.86 -5.19
N VAL A 97 -9.01 -2.17 -5.28
CA VAL A 97 -10.08 -2.80 -6.03
C VAL A 97 -10.79 -3.80 -5.12
N TYR A 98 -12.06 -3.54 -4.89
CA TYR A 98 -13.01 -4.42 -4.21
C TYR A 98 -13.61 -5.42 -5.19
N ILE A 99 -13.90 -6.60 -4.66
CA ILE A 99 -14.49 -7.72 -5.38
C ILE A 99 -15.50 -8.33 -4.43
N TYR A 100 -16.68 -8.64 -4.94
CA TYR A 100 -17.71 -9.31 -4.18
C TYR A 100 -18.31 -10.44 -5.01
N ASP A 101 -18.46 -11.61 -4.38
CA ASP A 101 -19.17 -12.75 -4.94
C ASP A 101 -20.52 -12.92 -4.23
N ASN A 102 -21.60 -12.60 -4.96
CA ASN A 102 -22.97 -12.73 -4.51
C ASN A 102 -23.34 -14.18 -4.13
N SER A 103 -22.72 -15.18 -4.76
CA SER A 103 -23.08 -16.60 -4.60
C SER A 103 -22.62 -17.12 -3.24
N SER A 104 -21.42 -16.72 -2.83
CA SER A 104 -20.77 -17.19 -1.61
C SER A 104 -20.85 -16.18 -0.46
N ASN A 105 -21.36 -14.96 -0.72
CA ASN A 105 -21.30 -13.81 0.18
C ASN A 105 -19.87 -13.59 0.71
N GLN A 106 -18.91 -13.53 -0.21
CA GLN A 106 -17.48 -13.38 0.09
C GLN A 106 -16.96 -12.13 -0.60
N PHE A 107 -15.98 -11.46 0.01
CA PHE A 107 -15.34 -10.29 -0.58
C PHE A 107 -13.82 -10.43 -0.59
N ALA A 108 -13.19 -9.71 -1.51
CA ALA A 108 -11.76 -9.52 -1.53
C ALA A 108 -11.41 -8.07 -1.87
N VAL A 109 -10.32 -7.58 -1.30
CA VAL A 109 -9.75 -6.28 -1.65
C VAL A 109 -8.29 -6.49 -2.01
N TYR A 110 -7.86 -5.92 -3.12
CA TYR A 110 -6.44 -5.94 -3.49
C TYR A 110 -5.94 -4.57 -3.91
N VAL A 111 -4.64 -4.37 -3.74
CA VAL A 111 -3.91 -3.16 -4.14
C VAL A 111 -2.58 -3.54 -4.75
N LYS A 112 -2.21 -2.86 -5.83
CA LYS A 112 -0.90 -3.04 -6.48
C LYS A 112 0.19 -2.38 -5.64
N ARG A 113 1.31 -3.07 -5.50
CA ARG A 113 2.53 -2.49 -4.92
C ARG A 113 3.19 -1.54 -5.92
N ILE A 114 3.87 -0.54 -5.37
CA ILE A 114 4.62 0.45 -6.14
C ILE A 114 6.07 0.00 -6.28
N SER A 115 6.61 -0.70 -5.26
CA SER A 115 8.01 -1.16 -5.32
C SER A 115 8.25 -2.33 -6.29
N ASN A 116 7.20 -3.09 -6.61
CA ASN A 116 7.22 -4.22 -7.54
C ASN A 116 5.82 -4.42 -8.16
N ASP A 117 5.70 -5.26 -9.19
CA ASP A 117 4.41 -5.56 -9.85
C ASP A 117 3.53 -6.57 -9.07
N ASN A 118 3.81 -6.80 -7.78
CA ASN A 118 3.02 -7.70 -6.94
C ASN A 118 1.81 -6.95 -6.33
N TYR A 119 0.93 -7.70 -5.67
CA TYR A 119 -0.27 -7.16 -5.03
C TYR A 119 -0.38 -7.64 -3.58
N TYR A 120 -0.93 -6.77 -2.72
CA TYR A 120 -1.48 -7.20 -1.44
C TYR A 120 -2.95 -7.53 -1.67
N LYS A 121 -3.40 -8.69 -1.19
CA LYS A 121 -4.79 -9.12 -1.27
C LYS A 121 -5.28 -9.58 0.10
N PHE A 122 -6.45 -9.10 0.48
CA PHE A 122 -7.26 -9.67 1.55
C PHE A 122 -8.45 -10.41 0.93
N SER A 123 -8.82 -11.54 1.52
CA SER A 123 -10.06 -12.25 1.19
C SER A 123 -10.78 -12.62 2.48
N SER A 124 -12.10 -12.49 2.49
CA SER A 124 -12.93 -12.93 3.62
C SER A 124 -12.80 -14.43 3.91
N THR A 125 -12.34 -15.21 2.92
CA THR A 125 -12.15 -16.66 3.04
C THR A 125 -10.82 -17.00 3.72
N SER A 126 -9.76 -16.24 3.47
CA SER A 126 -8.47 -16.41 4.14
C SER A 126 -8.47 -15.77 5.52
N GLY A 127 -9.17 -14.65 5.70
CA GLY A 127 -9.15 -13.86 6.94
C GLY A 127 -7.81 -13.17 7.21
N GLU A 128 -6.88 -13.24 6.26
CA GLU A 128 -5.52 -12.70 6.38
C GLU A 128 -5.12 -11.99 5.09
N ILE A 129 -4.27 -10.96 5.22
CA ILE A 129 -3.64 -10.28 4.09
C ILE A 129 -2.49 -11.14 3.58
N GLN A 130 -2.47 -11.37 2.27
CA GLN A 130 -1.47 -12.19 1.59
C GLN A 130 -0.75 -11.37 0.51
N GLU A 131 0.54 -11.66 0.32
CA GLU A 131 1.31 -11.16 -0.82
C GLU A 131 1.16 -12.12 -2.01
N CYS A 132 0.79 -11.59 -3.17
CA CYS A 132 0.45 -12.39 -4.34
C CYS A 132 1.26 -11.92 -5.57
N TYR A 133 1.80 -12.87 -6.32
CA TYR A 133 2.62 -12.63 -7.52
C TYR A 133 1.79 -12.80 -8.79
N GLY A 134 2.07 -12.02 -9.84
CA GLY A 134 1.56 -12.29 -11.20
C GLY A 134 0.44 -11.38 -11.71
N SER A 135 0.40 -11.25 -13.04
CA SER A 135 -0.27 -10.22 -13.84
C SER A 135 -1.78 -10.39 -14.00
N THR A 136 -2.53 -9.28 -13.87
CA THR A 136 -3.82 -8.99 -14.53
C THR A 136 -4.62 -10.23 -14.94
N LEU A 137 -5.18 -10.95 -13.97
CA LEU A 137 -6.14 -12.01 -14.25
C LEU A 137 -7.54 -11.40 -14.37
N GLU A 138 -8.25 -11.81 -15.42
CA GLU A 138 -9.62 -11.39 -15.70
C GLU A 138 -10.55 -11.65 -14.52
N ILE A 139 -11.69 -10.98 -14.53
CA ILE A 139 -12.56 -10.71 -13.37
C ILE A 139 -13.05 -11.97 -12.61
N GLN A 140 -12.88 -13.17 -13.17
CA GLN A 140 -13.40 -14.44 -12.67
C GLN A 140 -12.44 -15.23 -11.74
N GLU A 141 -11.13 -14.99 -11.74
CA GLU A 141 -10.17 -15.66 -10.82
C GLU A 141 -9.99 -14.90 -9.47
N ARG A 142 -10.80 -13.86 -9.27
CA ARG A 142 -10.59 -12.78 -8.30
C ARG A 142 -10.80 -13.15 -6.83
N VAL A 143 -11.57 -14.20 -6.48
CA VAL A 143 -11.84 -14.55 -5.06
C VAL A 143 -10.78 -15.50 -4.48
N SER A 144 -10.24 -16.42 -5.27
CA SER A 144 -9.50 -17.60 -4.77
C SER A 144 -8.00 -17.65 -5.10
N ALA A 145 -7.51 -16.89 -6.08
CA ALA A 145 -6.09 -16.98 -6.44
C ALA A 145 -5.26 -15.92 -5.70
N CYS A 146 -4.44 -16.38 -4.77
CA CYS A 146 -3.07 -15.93 -4.65
C CYS A 146 -2.24 -17.18 -4.91
N ASP A 147 -1.39 -17.18 -5.94
CA ASP A 147 -0.40 -18.25 -6.08
C ASP A 147 0.48 -18.18 -4.83
N VAL A 148 0.19 -19.09 -3.90
CA VAL A 148 0.87 -19.19 -2.61
C VAL A 148 2.34 -19.39 -2.90
N VAL A 149 3.19 -18.61 -2.24
CA VAL A 149 4.64 -18.75 -2.27
C VAL A 149 4.99 -20.19 -1.84
N THR A 150 5.24 -21.07 -2.80
CA THR A 150 6.03 -22.26 -2.52
C THR A 150 7.48 -21.80 -2.50
N ASN A 151 8.06 -21.75 -1.30
CA ASN A 151 9.50 -21.60 -1.08
C ASN A 151 10.32 -22.57 -1.95
#